data_AF-A0A975TJW5-F1
#
_entry.id   AF-A0A975TJW5-F1
#
_cell.length_a   1.000
_cell.length_b   1.000
_cell.length_c   1.000
_cell.angle_alpha   90.00
_cell.angle_beta   90.00
_cell.angle_gamma   90.00
#
_symmetry.space_group_name_H-M   'P 1'
#
loop_
_entity.id
_entity.type
_entity.pdbx_description
1 polymer ?
#
loop_
_entity_poly.entity_id
_entity_poly.type
_entity_poly.pdbx_seq_one_letter_code
_entity_poly.pdbx_strand_id
1 'polypeptide(L)'
;MTAPAGKLPVVPYIACWSSEHRPQGTLVVRGGGIAYVDEGPYERDDLGVLWKRVGLSPGKGRPEFGNVHFLRQRHAISAMSKRAAVRNAPEPS
;
A
#
# COMPACT_ATOMS: atom_id res chain seq x y z
N MET A 1 29.72 29.15 8.82
CA MET A 1 28.95 28.68 7.64
C MET A 1 27.87 27.75 8.14
N THR A 2 26.66 28.26 8.36
CA THR A 2 25.49 27.47 8.78
C THR A 2 24.77 27.06 7.51
N ALA A 3 24.69 25.76 7.24
CA ALA A 3 23.93 25.24 6.09
C ALA A 3 22.45 25.64 6.26
N PRO A 4 21.76 26.10 5.20
CA PRO A 4 20.34 26.36 5.28
C PRO A 4 19.64 25.05 5.64
N ALA A 5 18.72 25.09 6.61
CA ALA A 5 17.86 23.98 6.94
C ALA A 5 17.04 23.63 5.70
N GLY A 6 17.54 22.68 4.90
CA GLY A 6 16.91 22.23 3.68
C GLY A 6 15.52 21.70 4.02
N LYS A 7 14.52 22.15 3.27
CA LYS A 7 13.15 21.63 3.33
C LYS A 7 13.25 20.11 3.30
N LEU A 8 12.84 19.44 4.40
CA LEU A 8 12.79 17.98 4.41
C LEU A 8 11.97 17.54 3.18
N PRO A 9 12.49 16.64 2.34
CA PRO A 9 11.77 16.22 1.14
C PRO A 9 10.40 15.70 1.57
N VAL A 10 9.34 16.24 0.97
CA VAL A 10 7.98 15.74 1.19
C VAL A 10 7.97 14.28 0.74
N VAL A 11 7.83 13.37 1.68
CA VAL A 11 7.76 11.94 1.39
C VAL A 11 6.35 11.63 0.90
N PRO A 12 6.18 11.12 -0.33
CA PRO A 12 4.87 10.70 -0.81
C PRO A 12 4.30 9.62 0.10
N TYR A 13 3.01 9.69 0.42
CA TYR A 13 2.33 8.66 1.23
C TYR A 13 2.55 7.24 0.67
N ILE A 14 2.65 7.11 -0.66
CA ILE A 14 2.86 5.83 -1.35
C ILE A 14 4.30 5.30 -1.28
N ALA A 15 5.28 6.11 -0.84
CA ALA A 15 6.68 5.69 -0.79
C ALA A 15 6.87 4.57 0.23
N CYS A 16 7.64 3.54 -0.12
CA CYS A 16 8.07 2.51 0.81
C CYS A 16 9.03 3.09 1.86
N TRP A 17 9.05 2.47 3.02
CA TRP A 17 10.05 2.74 4.05
C TRP A 17 10.98 1.55 4.20
N SER A 18 12.25 1.77 4.53
CA SER A 18 13.24 0.69 4.66
C SER A 18 12.89 -0.34 5.75
N SER A 19 12.01 0.00 6.70
CA SER A 19 11.50 -0.97 7.69
C SER A 19 10.37 -1.87 7.15
N GLU A 20 9.82 -1.55 5.98
CA GLU A 20 8.71 -2.28 5.35
C GLU A 20 9.25 -3.47 4.56
N HIS A 21 9.68 -4.47 5.32
CA HIS A 21 10.16 -5.71 4.76
C HIS A 21 9.01 -6.47 4.11
N ARG A 22 9.34 -7.18 3.02
CA ARG A 22 8.42 -8.10 2.33
C ARG A 22 8.72 -9.50 2.86
N PRO A 23 7.93 -10.02 3.81
CA PRO A 23 8.15 -11.38 4.28
C PRO A 23 7.98 -12.33 3.09
N GLN A 24 8.93 -13.24 2.94
CA GLN A 24 8.84 -14.30 1.95
C GLN A 24 7.69 -15.22 2.36
N GLY A 25 6.79 -15.52 1.43
CA GLY A 25 5.73 -16.49 1.60
C GLY A 25 5.86 -17.53 0.51
N THR A 26 5.71 -18.81 0.87
CA THR A 26 5.69 -19.90 -0.10
C THR A 26 4.33 -19.91 -0.78
N LEU A 27 4.33 -19.69 -2.10
CA LEU A 27 3.12 -19.79 -2.92
C LEU A 27 2.88 -21.25 -3.32
N VAL A 28 1.62 -21.67 -3.22
CA VAL A 28 1.14 -22.98 -3.65
C VAL A 28 -0.06 -22.81 -4.57
N VAL A 29 -0.28 -23.81 -5.42
CA VAL A 29 -1.50 -23.90 -6.23
C VAL A 29 -2.54 -24.69 -5.43
N ARG A 30 -3.70 -24.09 -5.19
CA ARG A 30 -4.81 -24.71 -4.45
C ARG A 30 -6.14 -24.43 -5.17
N GLY A 31 -6.87 -25.49 -5.50
CA GLY A 31 -8.21 -25.38 -6.09
C GLY A 31 -8.27 -24.60 -7.41
N GLY A 32 -7.20 -24.63 -8.21
CA GLY A 32 -7.11 -23.88 -9.48
C GLY A 32 -6.64 -22.42 -9.34
N GLY A 33 -6.30 -21.95 -8.14
CA GLY A 33 -5.74 -20.63 -7.89
C GLY A 33 -4.41 -20.67 -7.14
N ILE A 34 -3.85 -19.50 -6.84
CA ILE A 34 -2.67 -19.33 -5.99
C ILE A 34 -3.09 -19.03 -4.53
N ALA A 35 -2.31 -19.55 -3.58
CA ALA A 35 -2.46 -19.35 -2.14
C ALA A 35 -1.08 -19.32 -1.47
N TYR A 36 -0.96 -18.75 -0.28
CA TYR A 36 0.22 -18.99 0.56
C TYR A 36 0.05 -20.29 1.37
N VAL A 37 1.16 -20.96 1.72
CA VAL A 37 1.13 -22.15 2.60
C VAL A 37 0.49 -21.82 3.95
N ASP A 38 0.90 -20.69 4.51
CA ASP A 38 0.45 -20.13 5.77
C ASP A 38 -0.54 -18.97 5.52
N GLU A 39 -1.47 -19.16 4.58
CA GLU A 39 -2.43 -18.12 4.20
C GLU A 39 -3.22 -17.61 5.42
N GLY A 40 -3.04 -16.33 5.74
CA GLY A 40 -3.75 -15.65 6.80
C GLY A 40 -5.08 -15.06 6.32
N PRO A 41 -6.06 -14.81 7.22
CA PRO A 41 -7.36 -14.25 6.86
C PRO A 41 -7.31 -12.83 6.27
N TYR A 42 -6.18 -12.12 6.42
CA TYR A 42 -6.00 -10.74 5.94
C TYR A 42 -5.20 -10.62 4.64
N GLU A 43 -4.85 -11.75 4.00
CA GLU A 43 -3.98 -11.76 2.82
C GLU A 43 -4.76 -11.68 1.50
N ARG A 44 -6.04 -12.01 1.57
CA ARG A 44 -6.99 -11.80 0.49
C ARG A 44 -7.77 -10.52 0.72
N ASP A 45 -8.17 -9.88 -0.36
CA ASP A 45 -9.16 -8.82 -0.31
C ASP A 45 -10.60 -9.37 -0.37
N ASP A 46 -11.57 -8.47 -0.26
CA ASP A 46 -13.01 -8.78 -0.32
C ASP A 46 -13.44 -9.46 -1.63
N LEU A 47 -12.62 -9.38 -2.68
CA LEU A 47 -12.84 -10.02 -3.98
C LEU A 47 -12.11 -11.36 -4.11
N GLY A 48 -11.44 -11.82 -3.04
CA GLY A 48 -10.70 -13.07 -3.01
C GLY A 48 -9.35 -13.02 -3.72
N VAL A 49 -8.86 -11.84 -4.12
CA VAL A 49 -7.57 -11.66 -4.78
C VAL A 49 -6.46 -11.75 -3.73
N LEU A 50 -5.47 -12.61 -3.98
CA LEU A 50 -4.31 -12.77 -3.11
C LEU A 50 -3.32 -11.62 -3.31
N TRP A 51 -2.98 -10.92 -2.23
CA TRP A 51 -2.03 -9.80 -2.28
C TRP A 51 -0.62 -10.22 -1.85
N LYS A 52 0.38 -9.52 -2.38
CA LYS A 52 1.76 -9.67 -1.92
C LYS A 52 1.83 -9.25 -0.45
N ARG A 53 2.66 -9.94 0.36
CA ARG A 53 2.91 -9.53 1.74
C ARG A 53 3.85 -8.32 1.80
N VAL A 54 3.52 -7.35 2.63
CA VAL A 54 4.40 -6.21 2.93
C VAL A 54 4.14 -5.75 4.36
N GLY A 55 5.22 -5.51 5.10
CA GLY A 55 5.12 -4.89 6.42
C GLY A 55 4.60 -3.46 6.31
N LEU A 56 3.66 -3.09 7.17
CA LEU A 56 3.16 -1.72 7.24
C LEU A 56 3.90 -0.98 8.36
N SER A 57 4.82 -0.09 8.01
CA SER A 57 5.60 0.70 8.98
C SER A 57 5.97 2.07 8.40
N PRO A 58 4.97 2.92 8.11
CA PRO A 58 5.23 4.26 7.62
C PRO A 58 5.98 5.07 8.69
N GLY A 59 6.92 5.90 8.26
CA GLY A 59 7.70 6.78 9.14
C GLY A 59 8.87 6.12 9.86
N LYS A 60 9.07 4.80 9.71
CA LYS A 60 10.17 4.07 10.36
C LYS A 60 11.28 3.78 9.35
N GLY A 61 12.50 4.17 9.67
CA GLY A 61 13.64 4.02 8.76
C GLY A 61 13.71 5.14 7.71
N ARG A 62 14.21 4.82 6.51
CA ARG A 62 14.39 5.80 5.42
C ARG A 62 13.32 5.62 4.33
N PRO A 63 12.76 6.71 3.79
CA PRO A 63 11.86 6.62 2.65
C PRO A 63 12.64 6.19 1.41
N GLU A 64 12.20 5.11 0.78
CA GLU A 64 12.76 4.59 -0.45
C GLU A 64 11.97 5.16 -1.63
N PHE A 65 12.40 6.32 -2.14
CA PHE A 65 11.70 7.03 -3.22
C PHE A 65 11.61 6.24 -4.54
N GLY A 66 12.44 5.20 -4.72
CA GLY A 66 12.37 4.29 -5.87
C GLY A 66 11.39 3.12 -5.69
N ASN A 67 10.85 2.92 -4.50
CA ASN A 67 9.94 1.82 -4.18
C ASN A 67 8.57 2.33 -3.76
N VAL A 68 7.53 1.74 -4.36
CA VAL A 68 6.13 2.08 -4.06
C VAL A 68 5.51 0.99 -3.19
N HIS A 69 4.85 1.42 -2.11
CA HIS A 69 4.09 0.53 -1.23
C HIS A 69 2.71 0.27 -1.83
N PHE A 70 2.55 -0.88 -2.50
CA PHE A 70 1.36 -1.22 -3.29
C PHE A 70 0.04 -1.11 -2.51
N LEU A 71 -0.01 -1.49 -1.22
CA LEU A 71 -1.23 -1.32 -0.42
C LEU A 71 -1.61 0.15 -0.29
N ARG A 72 -0.62 1.04 -0.07
CA ARG A 72 -0.88 2.48 0.08
C ARG A 72 -1.24 3.12 -1.26
N GLN A 73 -0.64 2.66 -2.35
CA GLN A 73 -1.05 3.05 -3.70
C GLN A 73 -2.51 2.66 -3.98
N ARG A 74 -2.92 1.42 -3.67
CA ARG A 74 -4.30 0.97 -3.79
C ARG A 74 -5.24 1.80 -2.91
N HIS A 75 -4.88 2.03 -1.65
CA HIS A 75 -5.68 2.88 -0.75
C HIS A 75 -5.85 4.29 -1.32
N ALA A 76 -4.78 4.88 -1.88
CA ALA A 76 -4.85 6.20 -2.50
C ALA A 76 -5.79 6.22 -3.72
N ILE A 77 -5.72 5.22 -4.59
CA ILE A 77 -6.61 5.09 -5.77
C ILE A 77 -8.06 4.87 -5.32
N SER A 78 -8.30 3.99 -4.35
CA SER A 78 -9.63 3.73 -3.81
C SER A 78 -10.23 4.97 -3.15
N ALA A 79 -9.44 5.70 -2.36
CA ALA A 79 -9.85 6.96 -1.75
C ALA A 79 -10.16 8.03 -2.81
N MET A 80 -9.35 8.11 -3.87
CA MET A 80 -9.57 9.04 -4.98
C MET A 80 -10.86 8.72 -5.74
N SER A 81 -11.12 7.45 -6.05
CA SER A 81 -12.34 7.01 -6.71
C SER A 81 -13.58 7.34 -5.88
N LYS A 82 -13.53 7.13 -4.56
CA LYS A 82 -14.61 7.52 -3.64
C LYS A 82 -14.86 9.03 -3.66
N ARG A 83 -13.80 9.85 -3.68
CA ARG A 83 -13.92 11.32 -3.78
C ARG A 83 -14.47 11.78 -5.13
N ALA A 84 -14.12 11.11 -6.22
CA ALA A 84 -14.69 11.40 -7.54
C ALA A 84 -16.19 11.07 -7.58
N ALA A 85 -16.62 9.97 -6.95
CA ALA A 85 -18.03 9.60 -6.85
C ALA A 85 -18.84 10.60 -6.01
N VAL A 86 -18.30 11.06 -4.87
CA VAL A 86 -18.95 12.11 -4.04
C VAL A 86 -19.17 13.40 -4.83
N ARG A 87 -18.23 13.79 -5.71
CA ARG A 87 -18.39 14.99 -6.55
C ARG A 87 -19.53 14.87 -7.59
N ASN A 88 -19.91 13.66 -7.97
CA ASN A 88 -20.94 13.40 -8.99
C ASN A 88 -22.28 12.95 -8.40
N ALA A 89 -22.48 13.04 -7.08
CA ALA A 89 -23.77 12.72 -6.47
C ALA A 89 -24.82 13.78 -6.89
N PRO A 90 -26.01 13.40 -7.37
CA PRO A 90 -27.07 14.37 -7.62
C PRO A 90 -27.49 15.01 -6.29
N GLU A 91 -27.62 16.34 -6.28
CA GLU A 91 -28.15 17.11 -5.16
C GLU A 91 -29.52 16.53 -4.74
N PRO A 92 -29.75 16.31 -3.43
CA PRO A 92 -31.06 15.86 -2.98
C PRO A 92 -32.08 16.97 -3.21
N SER A 93 -33.10 16.64 -4.01
CA SER A 93 -34.31 17.43 -4.28
C SER A 93 -35.17 17.65 -3.05
#